data_AF-A0A2L1C8R5-F1
#
_entry.id   AF-A0A2L1C8R5-F1
#
_cell.length_a   1.000
_cell.length_b   1.000
_cell.length_c   1.000
_cell.angle_alpha   90.00
_cell.angle_beta   90.00
_cell.angle_gamma   90.00
#
_symmetry.space_group_name_H-M   'P 1'
#
loop_
_entity.id
_entity.type
_entity.pdbx_description
1 polymer ?
#
loop_
_entity_poly.entity_id
_entity_poly.type
_entity_poly.pdbx_seq_one_letter_code
_entity_poly.pdbx_strand_id
1 'polypeptide(L)'
;MGFKEDLQKLSVQVGERKDYINNEETTKQSLIIPFVQTLGFEVFNPLEVRPEYIADFGKKKGEKVDYALFKDKKPVMFIEAKSVTENLKNHDAQLSRYFNAVPEVKLAILTNGVDYKFFTDLNSENMMDDSPFLTLNIMDLKDSDYETLQKFRKDEFTKEELLNHAEELVYMSALRGTLRNLFKNPNDDFVRFLIKDVSEIRVTSAVIERFRPLVKKAISNTVLDIVSTSLSKDEHLEEPEVIEPEILTEIQETENSQKREVITTQEELSAYDRVVQILGKYGKDISDVNYKDTTIYFGIYRKNITNWFLRFNLDSQTKHIITKLEMDEAKLLSNGFEVGPPQKRNGNSRIYFNSIEDLEKLENLIVKCYDQLK
;
A
#
# COMPACT_ATOMS: atom_id res chain seq x y z
N MET A 1 30.49 4.92 -0.30
CA MET A 1 29.20 5.40 -0.81
C MET A 1 28.38 4.19 -1.14
N GLY A 2 27.08 4.24 -0.82
CA GLY A 2 26.17 3.14 -1.08
C GLY A 2 25.79 3.08 -2.56
N PHE A 3 25.55 1.90 -3.11
CA PHE A 3 25.13 1.71 -4.51
C PHE A 3 23.91 2.58 -4.90
N LYS A 4 22.96 2.74 -3.97
CA LYS A 4 21.80 3.64 -4.13
C LYS A 4 22.22 5.09 -4.38
N GLU A 5 23.21 5.61 -3.63
CA GLU A 5 23.71 6.98 -3.79
C GLU A 5 24.39 7.17 -5.15
N ASP A 6 25.10 6.15 -5.64
CA ASP A 6 25.78 6.22 -6.93
C ASP A 6 24.78 6.16 -8.11
N LEU A 7 23.70 5.39 -7.99
CA LEU A 7 22.58 5.44 -8.93
C LEU A 7 21.84 6.78 -8.90
N GLN A 8 21.67 7.40 -7.73
CA GLN A 8 21.08 8.74 -7.62
C GLN A 8 21.95 9.81 -8.28
N LYS A 9 23.27 9.76 -8.09
CA LYS A 9 24.19 10.66 -8.80
C LYS A 9 24.14 10.45 -10.31
N LEU A 10 24.09 9.19 -10.76
CA LEU A 10 23.95 8.85 -12.17
C LEU A 10 22.64 9.45 -12.73
N SER A 11 21.54 9.31 -12.01
CA SER A 11 20.24 9.88 -12.36
C SER A 11 20.31 11.38 -12.63
N VAL A 12 20.94 12.13 -11.72
CA VAL A 12 21.17 13.58 -11.87
C VAL A 12 22.04 13.88 -13.09
N GLN A 13 23.16 13.16 -13.26
CA GLN A 13 24.06 13.34 -14.41
C GLN A 13 23.36 13.07 -15.74
N VAL A 14 22.52 12.05 -15.82
CA VAL A 14 21.74 11.75 -17.03
C VAL A 14 20.75 12.88 -17.32
N GLY A 15 20.07 13.40 -16.30
CA GLY A 15 19.16 14.53 -16.42
C GLY A 15 19.82 15.79 -16.97
N GLU A 16 21.03 16.11 -16.52
CA GLU A 16 21.80 17.28 -16.97
C GLU A 16 22.35 17.11 -18.40
N ARG A 17 22.71 15.89 -18.80
CA ARG A 17 23.43 15.65 -20.07
C ARG A 17 22.51 15.33 -21.24
N LYS A 18 21.37 14.68 -21.02
CA LYS A 18 20.54 14.10 -22.09
C LYS A 18 20.15 15.11 -23.17
N ASP A 19 19.90 16.36 -22.79
CA ASP A 19 19.42 17.41 -23.71
C ASP A 19 20.54 17.93 -24.64
N TYR A 20 21.80 17.63 -24.33
CA TYR A 20 22.97 17.98 -25.14
C TYR A 20 23.45 16.82 -26.03
N ILE A 21 22.78 15.66 -25.97
CA ILE A 21 23.16 14.44 -26.65
C ILE A 21 22.14 14.14 -27.76
N ASN A 22 22.61 13.92 -28.98
CA ASN A 22 21.74 13.75 -30.15
C ASN A 22 22.10 12.54 -31.04
N ASN A 23 23.11 11.76 -30.66
CA ASN A 23 23.57 10.61 -31.42
C ASN A 23 23.90 9.44 -30.49
N GLU A 24 23.84 8.24 -31.05
CA GLU A 24 24.02 6.98 -30.35
C GLU A 24 25.40 6.84 -29.70
N GLU A 25 26.48 7.25 -30.38
CA GLU A 25 27.84 7.15 -29.83
C GLU A 25 28.01 8.04 -28.59
N THR A 26 27.49 9.25 -28.63
CA THR A 26 27.54 10.15 -27.47
C THR A 26 26.65 9.65 -26.33
N THR A 27 25.51 9.01 -26.64
CA THR A 27 24.66 8.32 -25.65
C THR A 27 25.41 7.18 -24.97
N LYS A 28 26.09 6.33 -25.75
CA LYS A 28 26.94 5.25 -25.26
C LYS A 28 27.98 5.76 -24.26
N GLN A 29 28.75 6.78 -24.65
CA GLN A 29 29.83 7.32 -23.83
C GLN A 29 29.34 8.08 -22.59
N SER A 30 28.31 8.92 -22.74
CA SER A 30 27.96 9.91 -21.71
C SER A 30 26.89 9.44 -20.72
N LEU A 31 26.08 8.45 -21.11
CA LEU A 31 24.94 7.95 -20.33
C LEU A 31 25.07 6.47 -19.96
N ILE A 32 25.41 5.60 -20.93
CA ILE A 32 25.42 4.13 -20.72
C ILE A 32 26.70 3.67 -20.02
N ILE A 33 27.88 4.15 -20.41
CA ILE A 33 29.15 3.80 -19.74
C ILE A 33 29.11 4.11 -18.23
N PRO A 34 28.64 5.30 -17.79
CA PRO A 34 28.48 5.57 -16.36
C PRO A 34 27.58 4.57 -15.64
N PHE A 35 26.48 4.11 -16.27
CA PHE A 35 25.62 3.06 -15.71
C PHE A 35 26.38 1.74 -15.52
N VAL A 36 27.14 1.31 -16.54
CA VAL A 36 27.96 0.09 -16.49
C VAL A 36 29.02 0.17 -15.37
N GLN A 37 29.64 1.34 -15.20
CA GLN A 37 30.59 1.60 -14.10
C GLN A 37 29.89 1.52 -12.73
N THR A 38 28.69 2.08 -12.59
CA THR A 38 27.91 2.02 -11.34
C THR A 38 27.55 0.57 -10.96
N LEU A 39 27.30 -0.31 -11.94
CA LEU A 39 27.15 -1.77 -11.69
C LEU A 39 28.45 -2.45 -11.22
N GLY A 40 29.58 -1.74 -11.20
CA GLY A 40 30.87 -2.24 -10.73
C GLY A 40 31.72 -2.92 -11.80
N PHE A 41 31.36 -2.77 -13.09
CA PHE A 41 32.18 -3.25 -14.20
C PHE A 41 33.22 -2.21 -14.61
N GLU A 42 34.45 -2.65 -14.81
CA GLU A 42 35.55 -1.79 -15.25
C GLU A 42 35.52 -1.60 -16.77
N VAL A 43 34.93 -0.49 -17.23
CA VAL A 43 34.73 -0.20 -18.67
C VAL A 43 36.01 -0.06 -19.49
N PHE A 44 37.15 0.21 -18.85
CA PHE A 44 38.46 0.29 -19.51
C PHE A 44 39.23 -1.04 -19.47
N ASN A 45 38.69 -2.06 -18.79
CA ASN A 45 39.29 -3.37 -18.68
C ASN A 45 38.67 -4.32 -19.72
N PRO A 46 39.40 -4.70 -20.79
CA PRO A 46 38.86 -5.56 -21.85
C PRO A 46 38.59 -7.01 -21.39
N LEU A 47 38.99 -7.36 -20.17
CA LEU A 47 38.60 -8.63 -19.54
C LEU A 47 37.20 -8.57 -18.91
N GLU A 48 36.68 -7.37 -18.64
CA GLU A 48 35.37 -7.13 -18.04
C GLU A 48 34.37 -6.52 -19.01
N VAL A 49 34.77 -5.54 -19.82
CA VAL A 49 33.87 -4.87 -20.77
C VAL A 49 34.51 -4.83 -22.14
N ARG A 50 33.80 -5.36 -23.13
CA ARG A 50 34.22 -5.33 -24.53
C ARG A 50 33.20 -4.58 -25.38
N PRO A 51 33.54 -3.39 -25.89
CA PRO A 51 32.71 -2.70 -26.86
C PRO A 51 32.74 -3.43 -28.21
N GLU A 52 31.71 -3.25 -29.02
CA GLU A 52 31.59 -3.83 -30.37
C GLU A 52 31.90 -5.34 -30.41
N TYR A 53 31.39 -6.08 -29.43
CA TYR A 53 31.73 -7.49 -29.27
C TYR A 53 31.11 -8.34 -30.39
N ILE A 54 31.97 -9.13 -31.04
CA ILE A 54 31.59 -10.09 -32.06
C ILE A 54 31.66 -11.48 -31.42
N ALA A 55 30.52 -12.15 -31.35
CA ALA A 55 30.51 -13.57 -31.02
C ALA A 55 30.63 -14.37 -32.33
N ASP A 56 31.74 -15.06 -32.53
CA ASP A 56 32.03 -15.78 -33.78
C ASP A 56 31.02 -16.93 -34.01
N PHE A 57 29.98 -16.69 -34.81
CA PHE A 57 28.99 -17.71 -35.22
C PHE A 57 28.71 -17.68 -36.73
N GLY A 58 29.07 -18.76 -37.43
CA GLY A 58 28.46 -19.14 -38.72
C GLY A 58 28.54 -18.12 -39.88
N LYS A 59 27.89 -18.45 -41.00
CA LYS A 59 28.11 -17.81 -42.33
C LYS A 59 27.75 -16.32 -42.44
N LYS A 60 27.08 -15.69 -41.48
CA LYS A 60 26.77 -14.25 -41.49
C LYS A 60 27.79 -13.49 -40.62
N LYS A 61 28.94 -13.19 -41.24
CA LYS A 61 29.97 -12.32 -40.66
C LYS A 61 29.44 -10.89 -40.55
N GLY A 62 29.65 -10.26 -39.39
CA GLY A 62 29.78 -8.79 -39.31
C GLY A 62 28.82 -8.08 -38.37
N GLU A 63 27.91 -8.77 -37.69
CA GLU A 63 27.07 -8.11 -36.71
C GLU A 63 27.77 -8.12 -35.33
N LYS A 64 27.72 -6.98 -34.64
CA LYS A 64 28.28 -6.78 -33.29
C LYS A 64 27.22 -6.33 -32.29
N VAL A 65 27.40 -6.67 -31.02
CA VAL A 65 26.66 -6.05 -29.90
C VAL A 65 27.47 -4.88 -29.34
N ASP A 66 26.82 -3.83 -28.87
CA ASP A 66 27.51 -2.60 -28.46
C ASP A 66 28.42 -2.81 -27.26
N TYR A 67 27.94 -3.53 -26.23
CA TYR A 67 28.76 -3.94 -25.10
C TYR A 67 28.50 -5.39 -24.70
N ALA A 68 29.58 -6.12 -24.47
CA ALA A 68 29.55 -7.39 -23.76
C ALA A 68 30.28 -7.25 -22.42
N LEU A 69 29.58 -7.60 -21.34
CA LEU A 69 30.10 -7.60 -19.98
C LEU A 69 30.46 -9.02 -19.58
N PHE A 70 31.62 -9.16 -18.95
CA PHE A 70 32.24 -10.41 -18.59
C PHE A 70 32.38 -10.52 -17.07
N LYS A 71 32.07 -11.69 -16.54
CA LYS A 71 32.39 -12.12 -15.17
C LYS A 71 33.09 -13.46 -15.27
N ASP A 72 34.21 -13.63 -14.57
CA ASP A 72 35.00 -14.86 -14.59
C ASP A 72 35.38 -15.33 -16.02
N LYS A 73 35.74 -14.37 -16.88
CA LYS A 73 36.10 -14.58 -18.30
C LYS A 73 34.97 -15.12 -19.20
N LYS A 74 33.73 -15.19 -18.70
CA LYS A 74 32.54 -15.57 -19.48
C LYS A 74 31.65 -14.35 -19.72
N PRO A 75 31.08 -14.18 -20.92
CA PRO A 75 30.09 -13.13 -21.14
C PRO A 75 28.84 -13.46 -20.32
N VAL A 76 28.35 -12.47 -19.57
CA VAL A 76 27.17 -12.63 -18.69
C VAL A 76 26.03 -11.72 -19.09
N MET A 77 26.34 -10.57 -19.67
CA MET A 77 25.37 -9.55 -20.05
C MET A 77 25.73 -8.92 -21.40
N PHE A 78 24.71 -8.71 -22.22
CA PHE A 78 24.79 -7.94 -23.46
C PHE A 78 24.00 -6.65 -23.33
N ILE A 79 24.54 -5.57 -23.89
CA ILE A 79 23.88 -4.26 -23.93
C ILE A 79 23.86 -3.79 -25.38
N GLU A 80 22.67 -3.51 -25.88
CA GLU A 80 22.40 -2.84 -27.14
C GLU A 80 21.94 -1.40 -26.84
N ALA A 81 22.62 -0.43 -27.43
CA ALA A 81 22.34 0.97 -27.26
C ALA A 81 21.53 1.53 -28.43
N LYS A 82 20.80 2.60 -28.16
CA LYS A 82 20.11 3.44 -29.14
C LYS A 82 20.38 4.91 -28.82
N SER A 83 20.11 5.80 -29.76
CA SER A 83 20.18 7.24 -29.49
C SER A 83 19.23 7.63 -28.36
N VAL A 84 19.63 8.58 -27.51
CA VAL A 84 18.79 9.09 -26.40
C VAL A 84 17.42 9.63 -26.88
N THR A 85 17.34 10.06 -28.14
CA THR A 85 16.12 10.56 -28.78
C THR A 85 15.22 9.46 -29.34
N GLU A 86 15.68 8.21 -29.37
CA GLU A 86 14.97 7.08 -29.96
C GLU A 86 14.11 6.35 -28.93
N ASN A 87 12.94 5.89 -29.38
CA ASN A 87 12.05 5.07 -28.56
C ASN A 87 12.42 3.60 -28.70
N LEU A 88 12.56 2.88 -27.59
CA LEU A 88 13.00 1.47 -27.56
C LEU A 88 11.94 0.44 -28.03
N LYS A 89 10.96 0.81 -28.86
CA LYS A 89 9.92 -0.11 -29.36
C LYS A 89 10.41 -0.88 -30.60
N ASN A 90 10.29 -2.20 -30.61
CA ASN A 90 10.61 -3.07 -31.76
C ASN A 90 12.11 -3.10 -32.16
N HIS A 91 13.02 -2.79 -31.24
CA HIS A 91 14.48 -2.73 -31.49
C HIS A 91 15.24 -3.92 -30.86
N ASP A 92 14.63 -5.10 -30.83
CA ASP A 92 15.09 -6.31 -30.12
C ASP A 92 15.59 -7.43 -31.06
N ALA A 93 15.31 -7.35 -32.36
CA ALA A 93 15.69 -8.39 -33.33
C ALA A 93 17.20 -8.62 -33.47
N GLN A 94 18.01 -7.57 -33.29
CA GLN A 94 19.48 -7.70 -33.29
C GLN A 94 19.98 -8.30 -31.97
N LEU A 95 19.51 -7.77 -30.85
CA LEU A 95 19.91 -8.21 -29.51
C LEU A 95 19.54 -9.68 -29.24
N SER A 96 18.32 -10.10 -29.60
CA SER A 96 17.85 -11.48 -29.47
C SER A 96 18.75 -12.47 -30.20
N ARG A 97 19.23 -12.12 -31.40
CA ARG A 97 20.08 -13.01 -32.18
C ARG A 97 21.43 -13.29 -31.52
N TYR A 98 22.05 -12.30 -30.86
CA TYR A 98 23.28 -12.56 -30.11
C TYR A 98 23.02 -13.32 -28.83
N PHE A 99 21.97 -12.92 -28.10
CA PHE A 99 21.58 -13.59 -26.88
C PHE A 99 21.39 -15.09 -27.14
N ASN A 100 20.64 -15.44 -28.19
CA ASN A 100 20.35 -16.82 -28.54
C ASN A 100 21.59 -17.59 -29.05
N ALA A 101 22.60 -16.88 -29.54
CA ALA A 101 23.82 -17.49 -30.03
C ALA A 101 24.82 -17.82 -28.91
N VAL A 102 24.78 -17.10 -27.78
CA VAL A 102 25.76 -17.23 -26.68
C VAL A 102 25.06 -17.76 -25.41
N PRO A 103 25.05 -19.09 -25.19
CA PRO A 103 24.35 -19.72 -24.05
C PRO A 103 24.83 -19.22 -22.68
N GLU A 104 26.06 -18.71 -22.60
CA GLU A 104 26.59 -18.17 -21.35
C GLU A 104 25.90 -16.89 -20.91
N VAL A 105 25.35 -16.10 -21.83
CA VAL A 105 24.68 -14.84 -21.52
C VAL A 105 23.26 -15.12 -21.06
N LYS A 106 22.90 -14.58 -19.90
CA LYS A 106 21.56 -14.73 -19.31
C LYS A 106 20.84 -13.39 -19.14
N LEU A 107 21.51 -12.28 -19.42
CA LEU A 107 20.93 -10.94 -19.34
C LEU A 107 21.20 -10.14 -20.62
N ALA A 108 20.14 -9.63 -21.23
CA ALA A 108 20.22 -8.68 -22.33
C ALA A 108 19.59 -7.35 -21.91
N ILE A 109 20.22 -6.24 -22.27
CA ILE A 109 19.74 -4.89 -21.97
C ILE A 109 19.61 -4.12 -23.28
N LEU A 110 18.43 -3.56 -23.53
CA LEU A 110 18.20 -2.57 -24.58
C LEU A 110 17.99 -1.21 -23.91
N THR A 111 18.77 -0.20 -24.29
CA THR A 111 18.72 1.11 -23.63
C THR A 111 19.05 2.29 -24.55
N ASN A 112 18.50 3.46 -24.24
CA ASN A 112 18.89 4.75 -24.82
C ASN A 112 19.61 5.65 -23.80
N GLY A 113 20.11 5.06 -22.70
CA GLY A 113 20.75 5.76 -21.59
C GLY A 113 19.79 6.34 -20.55
N VAL A 114 18.49 6.47 -20.87
CA VAL A 114 17.44 6.95 -19.95
C VAL A 114 16.53 5.79 -19.55
N ASP A 115 15.94 5.12 -20.54
CA ASP A 115 15.12 3.95 -20.36
C ASP A 115 15.95 2.68 -20.54
N TYR A 116 15.74 1.69 -19.68
CA TYR A 116 16.42 0.40 -19.72
C TYR A 116 15.39 -0.72 -19.73
N LYS A 117 15.52 -1.64 -20.69
CA LYS A 117 14.70 -2.85 -20.78
C LYS A 117 15.60 -4.07 -20.62
N PHE A 118 15.28 -4.91 -19.65
CA PHE A 118 16.05 -6.10 -19.33
C PHE A 118 15.30 -7.34 -19.80
N PHE A 119 16.02 -8.21 -20.50
CA PHE A 119 15.52 -9.44 -21.10
C PHE A 119 16.35 -10.61 -20.60
N THR A 120 15.71 -11.78 -20.54
CA THR A 120 16.33 -13.05 -20.20
C THR A 120 15.62 -14.16 -20.96
N ASP A 121 15.85 -15.42 -20.60
CA ASP A 121 15.33 -16.62 -21.27
C ASP A 121 14.44 -17.46 -20.36
N LEU A 122 13.41 -16.84 -19.76
CA LEU A 122 12.50 -17.54 -18.84
C LEU A 122 11.60 -18.54 -19.59
N ASN A 123 11.12 -18.17 -20.78
CA ASN A 123 10.16 -19.02 -21.50
C ASN A 123 10.82 -20.20 -22.21
N SER A 124 12.06 -20.04 -22.66
CA SER A 124 12.77 -21.06 -23.43
C SER A 124 14.28 -20.89 -23.28
N GLU A 125 14.96 -21.92 -22.81
CA GLU A 125 16.40 -21.87 -22.54
C GLU A 125 17.21 -21.41 -23.76
N ASN A 126 18.09 -20.42 -23.56
CA ASN A 126 18.91 -19.79 -24.58
C ASN A 126 18.09 -19.16 -25.73
N MET A 127 16.85 -18.77 -25.46
CA MET A 127 16.03 -17.96 -26.35
C MET A 127 15.51 -16.75 -25.58
N MET A 128 15.95 -15.57 -25.99
CA MET A 128 15.54 -14.30 -25.39
C MET A 128 14.02 -14.15 -25.47
N ASP A 129 13.41 -13.79 -24.35
CA ASP A 129 11.98 -13.51 -24.28
C ASP A 129 11.60 -12.28 -25.12
N ASP A 130 10.43 -12.32 -25.77
CA ASP A 130 9.92 -11.20 -26.58
C ASP A 130 9.59 -9.95 -25.74
N SER A 131 9.36 -10.13 -24.44
CA SER A 131 8.99 -9.06 -23.51
C SER A 131 10.03 -8.93 -22.40
N PRO A 132 10.41 -7.70 -22.02
CA PRO A 132 11.33 -7.50 -20.93
C PRO A 132 10.69 -7.88 -19.60
N PHE A 133 11.46 -8.51 -18.70
CA PHE A 133 11.02 -8.83 -17.34
C PHE A 133 11.11 -7.61 -16.41
N LEU A 134 11.97 -6.63 -16.74
CA LEU A 134 12.12 -5.37 -16.03
C LEU A 134 12.26 -4.22 -17.02
N THR A 135 11.54 -3.13 -16.78
CA THR A 135 11.72 -1.86 -17.49
C THR A 135 11.80 -0.75 -16.45
N LEU A 136 12.81 0.09 -16.54
CA LEU A 136 13.03 1.21 -15.64
C LEU A 136 13.44 2.46 -16.41
N ASN A 137 13.21 3.60 -15.77
CA ASN A 137 13.73 4.89 -16.19
C ASN A 137 14.74 5.34 -15.14
N ILE A 138 16.00 5.57 -15.53
CA ILE A 138 17.08 5.91 -14.59
C ILE A 138 16.84 7.26 -13.88
N MET A 139 15.98 8.12 -14.45
CA MET A 139 15.60 9.40 -13.87
C MET A 139 14.42 9.29 -12.90
N ASP A 140 13.73 8.15 -12.85
CA ASP A 140 12.55 7.90 -12.03
C ASP A 140 12.61 6.49 -11.39
N LEU A 141 13.66 6.27 -10.59
CA LEU A 141 13.88 5.00 -9.87
C LEU A 141 13.12 4.98 -8.54
N LYS A 142 12.38 3.90 -8.30
CA LYS A 142 11.71 3.60 -7.05
C LYS A 142 12.61 2.76 -6.14
N ASP A 143 12.28 2.67 -4.85
CA ASP A 143 13.03 1.85 -3.89
C ASP A 143 13.21 0.40 -4.34
N SER A 144 12.16 -0.22 -4.91
CA SER A 144 12.23 -1.57 -5.47
C SER A 144 13.18 -1.72 -6.66
N ASP A 145 13.41 -0.63 -7.41
CA ASP A 145 14.29 -0.65 -8.57
C ASP A 145 15.75 -0.66 -8.12
N TYR A 146 16.10 0.06 -7.05
CA TYR A 146 17.44 0.00 -6.45
C TYR A 146 17.76 -1.40 -5.93
N GLU A 147 16.82 -2.04 -5.24
CA GLU A 147 16.97 -3.42 -4.75
C GLU A 147 17.16 -4.41 -5.90
N THR A 148 16.44 -4.23 -7.00
CA THR A 148 16.59 -5.07 -8.19
C THR A 148 17.94 -4.85 -8.88
N LEU A 149 18.33 -3.60 -9.09
CA LEU A 149 19.61 -3.24 -9.71
C LEU A 149 20.82 -3.71 -8.88
N GLN A 150 20.68 -3.80 -7.55
CA GLN A 150 21.72 -4.32 -6.66
C GLN A 150 22.13 -5.74 -7.07
N LYS A 151 21.17 -6.58 -7.47
CA LYS A 151 21.39 -7.97 -7.92
C LYS A 151 22.15 -8.05 -9.26
N PHE A 152 22.18 -6.96 -10.03
CA PHE A 152 22.90 -6.89 -11.30
C PHE A 152 24.33 -6.37 -11.17
N ARG A 153 24.76 -6.01 -9.95
CA ARG A 153 26.13 -5.60 -9.70
C ARG A 153 27.09 -6.76 -9.94
N LYS A 154 28.29 -6.47 -10.42
CA LYS A 154 29.29 -7.48 -10.78
C LYS A 154 29.59 -8.47 -9.65
N ASP A 155 29.70 -7.99 -8.41
CA ASP A 155 29.97 -8.78 -7.21
C ASP A 155 28.80 -9.72 -6.86
N GLU A 156 27.58 -9.23 -6.91
CA GLU A 156 26.35 -9.97 -6.55
C GLU A 156 25.82 -10.86 -7.70
N PHE A 157 26.16 -10.56 -8.95
CA PHE A 157 25.53 -11.19 -10.10
C PHE A 157 25.77 -12.71 -10.16
N THR A 158 24.70 -13.50 -10.10
CA THR A 158 24.74 -14.93 -10.42
C THR A 158 23.62 -15.28 -11.40
N LYS A 159 23.86 -16.28 -12.26
CA LYS A 159 22.89 -16.69 -13.28
C LYS A 159 21.60 -17.24 -12.66
N GLU A 160 21.73 -18.04 -11.61
CA GLU A 160 20.60 -18.67 -10.93
C GLU A 160 19.73 -17.63 -10.22
N GLU A 161 20.33 -16.70 -9.48
CA GLU A 161 19.58 -15.64 -8.79
C GLU A 161 18.93 -14.65 -9.76
N LEU A 162 19.59 -14.36 -10.90
CA LEU A 162 19.00 -13.55 -11.95
C LEU A 162 17.71 -14.17 -12.48
N LEU A 163 17.75 -15.46 -12.85
CA LEU A 163 16.59 -16.15 -13.42
C LEU A 163 15.45 -16.24 -12.40
N ASN A 164 15.75 -16.63 -11.17
CA ASN A 164 14.75 -16.69 -10.09
C ASN A 164 14.13 -15.32 -9.83
N HIS A 165 14.92 -14.24 -9.83
CA HIS A 165 14.41 -12.89 -9.61
C HIS A 165 13.58 -12.40 -10.80
N ALA A 166 14.01 -12.68 -12.02
CA ALA A 166 13.26 -12.33 -13.23
C ALA A 166 11.90 -13.06 -13.26
N GLU A 167 11.89 -14.36 -12.93
CA GLU A 167 10.68 -15.18 -12.80
C GLU A 167 9.72 -14.59 -11.74
N GLU A 168 10.25 -14.23 -10.57
CA GLU A 168 9.48 -13.57 -9.50
C GLU A 168 8.84 -12.27 -9.99
N LEU A 169 9.60 -11.41 -10.67
CA LEU A 169 9.10 -10.13 -11.20
C LEU A 169 7.98 -10.34 -12.23
N VAL A 170 8.14 -11.29 -13.15
CA VAL A 170 7.14 -11.61 -14.17
C VAL A 170 5.84 -12.10 -13.51
N TYR A 171 5.94 -13.07 -12.59
CA TYR A 171 4.76 -13.57 -11.89
C TYR A 171 4.11 -12.51 -11.01
N MET A 172 4.89 -11.70 -10.28
CA MET A 172 4.36 -10.62 -9.47
C MET A 172 3.61 -9.58 -10.31
N SER A 173 4.13 -9.24 -11.48
CA SER A 173 3.45 -8.34 -12.43
C SER A 173 2.13 -8.95 -12.92
N ALA A 174 2.15 -10.22 -13.35
CA ALA A 174 0.96 -10.93 -13.83
C ALA A 174 -0.12 -11.08 -12.75
N LEU A 175 0.29 -11.43 -11.52
CA LEU A 175 -0.59 -11.54 -10.36
C LEU A 175 -1.19 -10.19 -9.99
N ARG A 176 -0.40 -9.11 -9.93
CA ARG A 176 -0.90 -7.74 -9.70
C ARG A 176 -1.91 -7.32 -10.76
N GLY A 177 -1.65 -7.64 -12.03
CA GLY A 177 -2.58 -7.40 -13.13
C GLY A 177 -3.90 -8.14 -12.94
N THR A 178 -3.82 -9.43 -12.60
CA THR A 178 -4.98 -10.29 -12.34
C THR A 178 -5.80 -9.78 -11.14
N LEU A 179 -5.15 -9.48 -10.01
CA LEU A 179 -5.80 -8.91 -8.83
C LEU A 179 -6.48 -7.57 -9.13
N ARG A 180 -5.80 -6.68 -9.86
CA ARG A 180 -6.38 -5.39 -10.26
C ARG A 180 -7.63 -5.59 -11.13
N ASN A 181 -7.61 -6.56 -12.04
CA ASN A 181 -8.78 -6.90 -12.83
C ASN A 181 -9.90 -7.49 -11.97
N LEU A 182 -9.60 -8.42 -11.05
CA LEU A 182 -10.57 -9.00 -10.13
C LEU A 182 -11.21 -7.95 -9.20
N PHE A 183 -10.46 -6.95 -8.75
CA PHE A 183 -11.01 -5.87 -7.91
C PHE A 183 -11.92 -4.92 -8.69
N LYS A 184 -11.58 -4.62 -9.96
CA LYS A 184 -12.42 -3.79 -10.83
C LYS A 184 -13.66 -4.53 -11.35
N ASN A 185 -13.46 -5.78 -11.75
CA ASN A 185 -14.43 -6.67 -12.39
C ASN A 185 -14.36 -8.07 -11.75
N PRO A 186 -14.92 -8.26 -10.54
CA PRO A 186 -14.95 -9.57 -9.87
C PRO A 186 -15.59 -10.62 -10.77
N ASN A 187 -14.97 -11.77 -11.04
CA ASN A 187 -15.63 -12.85 -11.78
C ASN A 187 -16.54 -13.69 -10.85
N ASP A 188 -17.37 -14.58 -11.41
CA ASP A 188 -18.33 -15.37 -10.62
C ASP A 188 -17.64 -16.24 -9.56
N ASP A 189 -16.49 -16.83 -9.91
CA ASP A 189 -15.75 -17.71 -9.02
C ASP A 189 -15.15 -16.95 -7.84
N PHE A 190 -14.64 -15.74 -8.07
CA PHE A 190 -14.12 -14.86 -7.03
C PHE A 190 -15.23 -14.34 -6.11
N VAL A 191 -16.39 -13.96 -6.68
CA VAL A 191 -17.56 -13.60 -5.87
C VAL A 191 -18.02 -14.78 -5.03
N ARG A 192 -18.11 -15.98 -5.62
CA ARG A 192 -18.46 -17.23 -4.92
C ARG A 192 -17.49 -17.52 -3.77
N PHE A 193 -16.19 -17.35 -4.00
CA PHE A 193 -15.16 -17.53 -2.98
C PHE A 193 -15.38 -16.60 -1.78
N LEU A 194 -15.65 -15.31 -2.02
CA LEU A 194 -15.82 -14.32 -0.94
C LEU A 194 -17.11 -14.49 -0.13
N ILE A 195 -18.20 -14.94 -0.74
CA ILE A 195 -19.49 -15.09 -0.05
C ILE A 195 -19.67 -16.44 0.65
N LYS A 196 -18.80 -17.40 0.36
CA LYS A 196 -18.86 -18.76 0.92
C LYS A 196 -18.91 -18.77 2.45
N ASP A 197 -18.13 -17.90 3.09
CA ASP A 197 -18.01 -17.84 4.55
C ASP A 197 -18.93 -16.80 5.19
N VAL A 198 -19.57 -15.95 4.37
CA VAL A 198 -20.45 -14.85 4.83
C VAL A 198 -21.91 -15.24 4.78
N SER A 199 -22.29 -16.16 3.90
CA SER A 199 -23.67 -16.63 3.76
C SER A 199 -23.78 -18.13 3.96
N GLU A 200 -24.63 -18.56 4.88
CA GLU A 200 -25.07 -19.97 5.01
C GLU A 200 -25.99 -20.40 3.85
N ILE A 201 -26.28 -19.50 2.91
CA ILE A 201 -27.17 -19.71 1.77
C ILE A 201 -26.39 -20.41 0.65
N ARG A 202 -27.02 -21.39 0.00
CA ARG A 202 -26.47 -22.04 -1.19
C ARG A 202 -26.15 -21.00 -2.27
N VAL A 203 -24.89 -20.96 -2.70
CA VAL A 203 -24.43 -20.00 -3.71
C VAL A 203 -24.92 -20.40 -5.10
N THR A 204 -26.02 -19.79 -5.53
CA THR A 204 -26.57 -19.91 -6.90
C THR A 204 -26.16 -18.70 -7.75
N SER A 205 -26.32 -18.77 -9.08
CA SER A 205 -25.98 -17.65 -9.98
C SER A 205 -26.76 -16.36 -9.65
N ALA A 206 -28.02 -16.47 -9.23
CA ALA A 206 -28.81 -15.32 -8.80
C ALA A 206 -28.26 -14.64 -7.52
N VAL A 207 -27.70 -15.44 -6.60
CA VAL A 207 -27.01 -14.92 -5.41
C VAL A 207 -25.73 -14.20 -5.85
N ILE A 208 -24.94 -14.79 -6.75
CA ILE A 208 -23.71 -14.17 -7.26
C ILE A 208 -24.00 -12.81 -7.92
N GLU A 209 -25.01 -12.71 -8.79
CA GLU A 209 -25.38 -11.45 -9.43
C GLU A 209 -25.81 -10.37 -8.42
N ARG A 210 -26.57 -10.76 -7.39
CA ARG A 210 -26.99 -9.86 -6.32
C ARG A 210 -25.81 -9.38 -5.47
N PHE A 211 -24.84 -10.24 -5.19
CA PHE A 211 -23.71 -9.93 -4.31
C PHE A 211 -22.54 -9.25 -5.03
N ARG A 212 -22.39 -9.42 -6.34
CA ARG A 212 -21.38 -8.76 -7.17
C ARG A 212 -21.22 -7.25 -6.92
N PRO A 213 -22.28 -6.42 -6.91
CA PRO A 213 -22.14 -4.98 -6.60
C PRO A 213 -21.72 -4.73 -5.14
N LEU A 214 -22.15 -5.57 -4.20
CA LEU A 214 -21.76 -5.46 -2.79
C LEU A 214 -20.28 -5.80 -2.59
N VAL A 215 -19.79 -6.87 -3.24
CA VAL A 215 -18.38 -7.27 -3.25
C VAL A 215 -17.52 -6.16 -3.82
N LYS A 216 -17.91 -5.59 -4.96
CA LYS A 216 -17.17 -4.47 -5.57
C LYS A 216 -17.08 -3.27 -4.63
N LYS A 217 -18.19 -2.91 -3.98
CA LYS A 217 -18.21 -1.81 -2.99
C LYS A 217 -17.36 -2.12 -1.76
N ALA A 218 -17.43 -3.35 -1.24
CA ALA A 218 -16.63 -3.78 -0.10
C ALA A 218 -15.12 -3.69 -0.41
N ILE A 219 -14.68 -4.23 -1.55
CA ILE A 219 -13.28 -4.17 -1.99
C ILE A 219 -12.80 -2.72 -2.10
N SER A 220 -13.56 -1.85 -2.79
CA SER A 220 -13.17 -0.45 -2.95
C SER A 220 -13.02 0.28 -1.61
N ASN A 221 -13.97 0.10 -0.69
CA ASN A 221 -13.91 0.71 0.63
C ASN A 221 -12.72 0.20 1.43
N THR A 222 -12.48 -1.12 1.44
CA THR A 222 -11.33 -1.70 2.15
C THR A 222 -9.99 -1.22 1.60
N VAL A 223 -9.84 -1.09 0.28
CA VAL A 223 -8.61 -0.55 -0.32
C VAL A 223 -8.40 0.90 0.08
N LEU A 224 -9.45 1.73 0.10
CA LEU A 224 -9.37 3.11 0.56
C LEU A 224 -8.96 3.21 2.04
N ASP A 225 -9.54 2.35 2.89
CA ASP A 225 -9.22 2.30 4.31
C ASP A 225 -7.74 1.90 4.57
N ILE A 226 -7.20 0.98 3.77
CA ILE A 226 -5.78 0.57 3.87
C ILE A 226 -4.86 1.72 3.47
N VAL A 227 -5.16 2.42 2.37
CA VAL A 227 -4.33 3.53 1.88
C VAL A 227 -4.36 4.70 2.86
N SER A 228 -5.54 5.08 3.38
CA SER A 228 -5.67 6.15 4.36
C SER A 228 -4.89 5.84 5.65
N THR A 229 -5.00 4.60 6.15
CA THR A 229 -4.27 4.15 7.35
C THR A 229 -2.75 4.14 7.14
N SER A 230 -2.28 3.91 5.92
CA SER A 230 -0.85 3.87 5.60
C SER A 230 -0.26 5.28 5.52
N LEU A 231 -0.94 6.22 4.85
CA LEU A 231 -0.48 7.61 4.69
C LEU A 231 -0.49 8.40 6.00
N SER A 232 -1.44 8.15 6.90
CA SER A 232 -1.51 8.85 8.19
C SER A 232 -0.41 8.47 9.19
N LYS A 233 0.48 7.53 8.86
CA LYS A 233 1.58 7.09 9.74
C LYS A 233 2.93 7.77 9.48
N ASP A 234 3.10 8.46 8.34
CA ASP A 234 4.40 9.02 7.92
C ASP A 234 4.61 10.51 8.30
N GLU A 235 3.63 11.21 8.87
CA GLU A 235 3.72 12.65 9.23
C GLU A 235 4.18 12.92 10.68
N HIS A 236 5.36 12.46 11.08
CA HIS A 236 6.00 12.91 12.32
C HIS A 236 7.42 13.44 12.09
N LEU A 237 7.58 14.58 11.39
CA LEU A 237 8.75 15.46 11.49
C LEU A 237 8.37 16.95 11.23
N GLU A 238 8.46 17.73 12.32
CA GLU A 238 8.67 19.20 12.46
C GLU A 238 7.74 20.23 11.79
N GLU A 239 7.06 21.00 12.65
CA GLU A 239 6.39 22.29 12.38
C GLU A 239 7.42 23.42 12.13
N PRO A 240 7.01 24.49 11.41
CA PRO A 240 7.10 25.80 12.04
C PRO A 240 5.84 26.68 11.89
N GLU A 241 5.73 27.60 12.87
CA GLU A 241 4.61 28.49 13.19
C GLU A 241 4.17 29.48 12.10
N VAL A 242 2.85 29.55 11.95
CA VAL A 242 1.93 30.70 11.84
C VAL A 242 2.51 32.09 11.55
N ILE A 243 2.05 32.73 10.46
CA ILE A 243 1.56 34.13 10.46
C ILE A 243 0.35 34.25 9.53
N GLU A 244 -0.81 34.58 10.13
CA GLU A 244 -2.04 35.07 9.49
C GLU A 244 -1.91 36.59 9.20
N PRO A 245 -2.63 37.18 8.23
CA PRO A 245 -4.03 37.53 8.49
C PRO A 245 -5.00 37.48 7.29
N GLU A 246 -6.25 37.12 7.63
CA GLU A 246 -7.59 37.64 7.25
C GLU A 246 -7.84 38.35 5.89
N ILE A 247 -8.98 38.27 5.19
CA ILE A 247 -10.28 37.53 5.20
C ILE A 247 -10.91 37.84 3.81
N LEU A 248 -11.65 36.89 3.21
CA LEU A 248 -13.07 37.08 2.79
C LEU A 248 -13.62 35.85 2.02
N THR A 249 -14.57 35.16 2.68
CA THR A 249 -15.82 34.52 2.16
C THR A 249 -15.67 33.41 1.12
N GLU A 250 -16.22 32.19 1.24
CA GLU A 250 -17.61 31.79 1.56
C GLU A 250 -17.68 30.26 1.89
N ILE A 251 -18.54 29.90 2.87
CA ILE A 251 -19.32 28.65 3.05
C ILE A 251 -18.60 27.30 2.78
N GLN A 252 -18.29 26.56 3.86
CA GLN A 252 -18.65 25.14 4.01
C GLN A 252 -18.37 24.59 5.40
N GLU A 253 -19.21 23.62 5.76
CA GLU A 253 -19.25 22.80 6.97
C GLU A 253 -17.86 22.35 7.42
N THR A 254 -17.49 22.65 8.67
CA THR A 254 -16.32 22.08 9.32
C THR A 254 -16.72 21.12 10.41
N GLU A 255 -16.64 19.83 10.03
CA GLU A 255 -16.27 18.72 10.89
C GLU A 255 -15.05 19.10 11.73
N ASN A 256 -15.26 19.28 13.03
CA ASN A 256 -14.15 19.35 13.98
C ASN A 256 -13.79 17.93 14.39
N SER A 257 -12.98 17.25 13.58
CA SER A 257 -12.33 15.98 13.94
C SER A 257 -10.91 16.25 14.43
N GLN A 258 -10.80 16.72 15.68
CA GLN A 258 -9.55 16.67 16.40
C GLN A 258 -9.10 15.20 16.53
N LYS A 259 -7.84 14.91 16.19
CA LYS A 259 -7.15 13.65 16.53
C LYS A 259 -7.26 13.46 18.05
N ARG A 260 -8.24 12.69 18.53
CA ARG A 260 -8.31 12.28 19.94
C ARG A 260 -7.36 11.11 20.14
N GLU A 261 -6.25 11.38 20.79
CA GLU A 261 -5.48 10.36 21.49
C GLU A 261 -6.37 9.78 22.62
N VAL A 262 -6.32 8.47 22.88
CA VAL A 262 -7.13 7.85 23.95
C VAL A 262 -6.52 8.24 25.29
N ILE A 263 -6.96 9.36 25.85
CA ILE A 263 -6.62 9.82 27.19
C ILE A 263 -7.86 9.61 28.06
N THR A 264 -7.85 8.54 28.87
CA THR A 264 -8.94 8.30 29.81
C THR A 264 -8.98 9.45 30.82
N THR A 265 -10.06 10.23 30.79
CA THR A 265 -10.22 11.43 31.60
C THR A 265 -10.71 11.09 33.01
N GLN A 266 -10.44 11.99 33.97
CA GLN A 266 -10.92 11.84 35.34
C GLN A 266 -12.46 11.86 35.43
N GLU A 267 -13.12 12.51 34.46
CA GLU A 267 -14.57 12.49 34.29
C GLU A 267 -15.10 11.11 33.87
N GLU A 268 -14.41 10.40 32.98
CA GLU A 268 -14.80 9.05 32.54
C GLU A 268 -14.66 8.01 33.64
N LEU A 269 -13.59 8.10 34.43
CA LEU A 269 -13.41 7.26 35.62
C LEU A 269 -14.49 7.53 36.66
N SER A 270 -14.85 8.80 36.89
CA SER A 270 -15.93 9.17 37.81
C SER A 270 -17.30 8.68 37.33
N ALA A 271 -17.55 8.69 36.01
CA ALA A 271 -18.77 8.15 35.43
C ALA A 271 -18.86 6.62 35.60
N TYR A 272 -17.74 5.90 35.42
CA TYR A 272 -17.66 4.46 35.70
C TYR A 272 -17.96 4.14 37.17
N ASP A 273 -17.29 4.83 38.11
CA ASP A 273 -17.49 4.62 39.54
C ASP A 273 -18.94 4.87 39.96
N ARG A 274 -19.58 5.90 39.38
CA ARG A 274 -20.99 6.20 39.65
C ARG A 274 -21.92 5.11 39.13
N VAL A 275 -21.67 4.59 37.93
CA VAL A 275 -22.45 3.46 37.38
C VAL A 275 -22.31 2.23 38.26
N VAL A 276 -21.10 1.90 38.73
CA VAL A 276 -20.85 0.78 39.64
C VAL A 276 -21.58 0.96 40.97
N GLN A 277 -21.54 2.15 41.57
CA GLN A 277 -22.28 2.46 42.80
C GLN A 277 -23.79 2.31 42.64
N ILE A 278 -24.36 2.77 41.52
CA ILE A 278 -25.78 2.63 41.20
C ILE A 278 -26.15 1.15 41.09
N LEU A 279 -25.37 0.34 40.35
CA LEU A 279 -25.63 -1.09 40.24
C LEU A 279 -25.56 -1.81 41.59
N GLY A 280 -24.64 -1.39 42.47
CA GLY A 280 -24.51 -1.93 43.83
C GLY A 280 -25.69 -1.60 44.73
N LYS A 281 -26.21 -0.37 44.67
CA LYS A 281 -27.41 0.06 45.41
C LYS A 281 -28.64 -0.81 45.05
N TYR A 282 -28.72 -1.29 43.82
CA TYR A 282 -29.80 -2.15 43.32
C TYR A 282 -29.49 -3.66 43.41
N GLY A 283 -28.43 -4.06 44.13
CA GLY A 283 -28.12 -5.46 44.41
C GLY A 283 -27.69 -6.28 43.20
N LYS A 284 -27.15 -5.64 42.15
CA LYS A 284 -26.70 -6.30 40.92
C LYS A 284 -25.25 -6.79 41.06
N ASP A 285 -24.91 -7.82 40.29
CA ASP A 285 -23.58 -8.44 40.28
C ASP A 285 -22.56 -7.55 39.53
N ILE A 286 -21.64 -6.94 40.28
CA ILE A 286 -20.64 -6.00 39.76
C ILE A 286 -19.38 -6.70 39.29
N SER A 287 -19.15 -7.97 39.67
CA SER A 287 -17.85 -8.65 39.54
C SER A 287 -17.31 -8.74 38.11
N ASP A 288 -18.19 -8.64 37.10
CA ASP A 288 -17.84 -8.73 35.68
C ASP A 288 -18.05 -7.42 34.89
N VAL A 289 -18.31 -6.28 35.56
CA VAL A 289 -18.48 -4.98 34.91
C VAL A 289 -17.12 -4.36 34.66
N ASN A 290 -16.83 -4.02 33.41
CA ASN A 290 -15.57 -3.42 32.97
C ASN A 290 -15.85 -2.26 32.00
N TYR A 291 -14.85 -1.40 31.82
CA TYR A 291 -14.91 -0.29 30.86
C TYR A 291 -13.88 -0.45 29.73
N LYS A 292 -14.15 0.21 28.60
CA LYS A 292 -13.23 0.34 27.48
C LYS A 292 -13.34 1.75 26.93
N ASP A 293 -12.22 2.45 26.97
CA ASP A 293 -12.07 3.76 26.38
C ASP A 293 -11.78 3.65 24.87
N THR A 294 -12.35 4.54 24.08
CA THR A 294 -12.14 4.64 22.63
C THR A 294 -12.12 6.10 22.23
N THR A 295 -11.51 6.42 21.09
CA THR A 295 -11.42 7.79 20.55
C THR A 295 -12.76 8.49 20.28
N ILE A 296 -13.89 7.76 20.37
CA ILE A 296 -15.23 8.25 20.04
C ILE A 296 -16.19 8.17 21.24
N TYR A 297 -15.99 7.21 22.15
CA TYR A 297 -16.87 6.98 23.29
C TYR A 297 -16.19 6.15 24.39
N PHE A 298 -16.65 6.34 25.62
CA PHE A 298 -16.29 5.52 26.77
C PHE A 298 -17.36 4.45 27.01
N GLY A 299 -17.02 3.18 26.76
CA GLY A 299 -17.98 2.06 26.80
C GLY A 299 -17.92 1.26 28.09
N ILE A 300 -19.07 0.94 28.69
CA ILE A 300 -19.19 0.02 29.84
C ILE A 300 -19.87 -1.28 29.39
N TYR A 301 -19.29 -2.41 29.77
CA TYR A 301 -19.72 -3.75 29.36
C TYR A 301 -19.62 -4.77 30.48
N ARG A 302 -20.28 -5.92 30.29
CA ARG A 302 -20.25 -7.06 31.22
C ARG A 302 -19.63 -8.28 30.56
N LYS A 303 -18.61 -8.90 31.16
CA LYS A 303 -17.83 -10.06 30.66
C LYS A 303 -17.06 -9.80 29.35
N ASN A 304 -17.76 -9.46 28.26
CA ASN A 304 -17.19 -9.27 26.93
C ASN A 304 -17.53 -7.89 26.37
N ILE A 305 -16.61 -7.30 25.60
CA ILE A 305 -16.78 -5.97 24.97
C ILE A 305 -18.03 -5.89 24.06
N THR A 306 -18.42 -7.01 23.46
CA THR A 306 -19.64 -7.12 22.63
C THR A 306 -20.93 -7.02 23.46
N ASN A 307 -20.87 -7.33 24.76
CA ASN A 307 -21.97 -7.25 25.71
C ASN A 307 -21.96 -5.92 26.48
N TRP A 308 -21.78 -4.81 25.76
CA TRP A 308 -21.87 -3.46 26.28
C TRP A 308 -23.32 -3.06 26.57
N PHE A 309 -23.54 -2.21 27.57
CA PHE A 309 -24.87 -1.69 27.93
C PHE A 309 -24.94 -0.17 27.98
N LEU A 310 -23.81 0.51 28.21
CA LEU A 310 -23.72 1.97 28.19
C LEU A 310 -22.51 2.43 27.38
N ARG A 311 -22.67 3.52 26.65
CA ARG A 311 -21.58 4.25 25.99
C ARG A 311 -21.74 5.73 26.26
N PHE A 312 -20.72 6.35 26.82
CA PHE A 312 -20.67 7.75 27.14
C PHE A 312 -19.89 8.51 26.08
N ASN A 313 -20.31 9.73 25.79
CA ASN A 313 -19.50 10.68 25.03
C ASN A 313 -19.44 11.98 25.85
N LEU A 314 -18.36 12.08 26.62
CA LEU A 314 -18.15 13.15 27.61
C LEU A 314 -17.34 14.32 27.02
N ASP A 315 -16.54 14.06 25.98
CA ASP A 315 -15.68 15.06 25.32
C ASP A 315 -16.43 15.99 24.35
N SER A 316 -17.67 15.68 24.00
CA SER A 316 -18.46 16.52 23.08
C SER A 316 -19.13 17.67 23.83
N GLN A 317 -19.33 18.83 23.16
CA GLN A 317 -20.08 19.97 23.74
C GLN A 317 -21.48 19.58 24.26
N THR A 318 -22.04 18.46 23.79
CA THR A 318 -23.30 17.88 24.27
C THR A 318 -23.06 16.49 24.87
N LYS A 319 -22.82 16.42 26.18
CA LYS A 319 -22.62 15.16 26.90
C LYS A 319 -23.85 14.27 26.75
N HIS A 320 -23.63 13.01 26.36
CA HIS A 320 -24.74 12.08 26.12
C HIS A 320 -24.37 10.62 26.37
N ILE A 321 -25.41 9.83 26.68
CA ILE A 321 -25.35 8.38 26.88
C ILE A 321 -26.06 7.70 25.72
N ILE A 322 -25.44 6.68 25.15
CA ILE A 322 -26.04 5.79 24.16
C ILE A 322 -26.38 4.47 24.84
N THR A 323 -27.62 4.01 24.66
CA THR A 323 -28.11 2.74 25.23
C THR A 323 -28.70 1.83 24.16
N LYS A 324 -28.94 0.56 24.51
CA LYS A 324 -29.64 -0.42 23.68
C LYS A 324 -31.17 -0.39 23.87
N LEU A 325 -31.70 0.48 24.74
CA LEU A 325 -33.14 0.60 24.95
C LEU A 325 -33.79 1.33 23.77
N GLU A 326 -34.99 0.86 23.40
CA GLU A 326 -35.85 1.57 22.45
C GLU A 326 -36.19 2.98 22.95
N MET A 327 -36.40 3.92 22.04
CA MET A 327 -36.59 5.34 22.38
C MET A 327 -37.78 5.58 23.33
N ASP A 328 -38.89 4.86 23.13
CA ASP A 328 -40.08 5.01 23.97
C ASP A 328 -39.82 4.55 25.42
N GLU A 329 -39.03 3.48 25.58
CA GLU A 329 -38.65 2.99 26.90
C GLU A 329 -37.61 3.88 27.56
N ALA A 330 -36.64 4.39 26.79
CA ALA A 330 -35.63 5.31 27.28
C ALA A 330 -36.26 6.63 27.75
N LYS A 331 -37.27 7.15 27.04
CA LYS A 331 -37.99 8.38 27.40
C LYS A 331 -38.80 8.27 28.69
N LEU A 332 -39.34 7.09 28.98
CA LEU A 332 -40.06 6.85 30.24
C LEU A 332 -39.12 6.82 31.46
N LEU A 333 -37.87 6.39 31.25
CA LEU A 333 -36.88 6.16 32.30
C LEU A 333 -35.85 7.29 32.42
N SER A 334 -35.85 8.25 31.48
CA SER A 334 -34.93 9.37 31.44
C SER A 334 -35.38 10.56 32.30
N ASN A 335 -36.37 10.43 33.18
CA ASN A 335 -36.74 11.42 34.21
C ASN A 335 -36.76 12.91 33.74
N GLY A 336 -37.23 13.17 32.51
CA GLY A 336 -37.32 14.52 31.93
C GLY A 336 -36.11 14.98 31.08
N PHE A 337 -35.06 14.17 30.94
CA PHE A 337 -33.95 14.45 30.03
C PHE A 337 -34.34 14.25 28.55
N GLU A 338 -33.75 15.07 27.68
CA GLU A 338 -33.98 14.99 26.23
C GLU A 338 -33.46 13.67 25.66
N VAL A 339 -34.35 12.97 24.94
CA VAL A 339 -34.05 11.71 24.25
C VAL A 339 -34.14 11.93 22.74
N GLY A 340 -33.07 11.62 22.02
CA GLY A 340 -32.99 11.76 20.57
C GLY A 340 -32.75 10.43 19.85
N PRO A 341 -32.95 10.39 18.52
CA PRO A 341 -32.64 9.22 17.70
C PRO A 341 -31.12 8.98 17.61
N PRO A 342 -30.68 7.72 17.45
CA PRO A 342 -29.27 7.41 17.27
C PRO A 342 -28.76 7.92 15.90
N GLN A 343 -27.65 8.68 15.89
CA GLN A 343 -27.07 9.20 14.64
C GLN A 343 -26.28 8.15 13.81
N LYS A 344 -25.89 7.00 14.42
CA LYS A 344 -25.19 5.88 13.75
C LYS A 344 -25.60 4.53 14.39
N ARG A 345 -25.38 3.41 13.67
CA ARG A 345 -25.77 1.99 13.91
C ARG A 345 -25.43 1.33 15.28
N ASN A 346 -25.11 2.09 16.31
CA ASN A 346 -24.43 1.65 17.53
C ASN A 346 -25.21 1.94 18.83
N GLY A 347 -26.55 1.86 18.79
CA GLY A 347 -27.47 2.00 19.92
C GLY A 347 -28.88 2.33 19.45
N ASN A 348 -29.89 2.20 20.32
CA ASN A 348 -31.30 2.42 19.98
C ASN A 348 -31.84 3.75 20.54
N SER A 349 -31.15 4.35 21.51
CA SER A 349 -31.51 5.67 22.08
C SER A 349 -30.30 6.46 22.56
N ARG A 350 -30.42 7.80 22.55
CA ARG A 350 -29.43 8.76 23.05
C ARG A 350 -30.08 9.68 24.08
N ILE A 351 -29.49 9.79 25.26
CA ILE A 351 -29.95 10.65 26.36
C ILE A 351 -28.92 11.76 26.59
N TYR A 352 -29.33 13.02 26.53
CA TYR A 352 -28.46 14.16 26.80
C TYR A 352 -28.50 14.53 28.28
N PHE A 353 -27.34 14.87 28.85
CA PHE A 353 -27.22 15.30 30.24
C PHE A 353 -26.15 16.39 30.33
N ASN A 354 -26.16 17.18 31.41
CA ASN A 354 -25.27 18.33 31.54
C ASN A 354 -24.10 18.04 32.49
N SER A 355 -24.31 17.24 33.54
CA SER A 355 -23.27 16.91 34.51
C SER A 355 -23.29 15.45 34.96
N ILE A 356 -22.16 14.94 35.48
CA ILE A 356 -22.04 13.54 35.96
C ILE A 356 -22.98 13.29 37.14
N GLU A 357 -23.31 14.32 37.92
CA GLU A 357 -24.31 14.25 39.00
C GLU A 357 -25.72 13.96 38.47
N ASP A 358 -26.00 14.20 37.18
CA ASP A 358 -27.29 13.84 36.57
C ASP A 358 -27.44 12.33 36.37
N LEU A 359 -26.35 11.54 36.46
CA LEU A 359 -26.41 10.08 36.41
C LEU A 359 -27.22 9.48 37.57
N GLU A 360 -27.30 10.19 38.70
CA GLU A 360 -28.15 9.78 39.83
C GLU A 360 -29.63 9.75 39.46
N LYS A 361 -30.05 10.70 38.62
CA LYS A 361 -31.44 10.83 38.16
C LYS A 361 -31.77 9.82 37.04
N LEU A 362 -30.75 9.16 36.49
CA LEU A 362 -30.84 8.13 35.45
C LEU A 362 -30.65 6.70 36.00
N GLU A 363 -30.71 6.50 37.32
CA GLU A 363 -30.48 5.20 37.96
C GLU A 363 -31.38 4.08 37.42
N ASN A 364 -32.68 4.36 37.19
CA ASN A 364 -33.64 3.40 36.66
C ASN A 364 -33.31 2.98 35.20
N LEU A 365 -32.78 3.92 34.41
CA LEU A 365 -32.35 3.66 33.03
C LEU A 365 -31.12 2.74 33.03
N ILE A 366 -30.12 3.06 33.86
CA ILE A 366 -28.86 2.31 33.99
C ILE A 366 -29.12 0.86 34.42
N VAL A 367 -29.97 0.66 35.43
CA VAL A 367 -30.32 -0.68 35.93
C VAL A 367 -31.05 -1.48 34.86
N LYS A 368 -31.99 -0.87 34.13
CA LYS A 368 -32.70 -1.57 33.05
C LYS A 368 -31.78 -1.93 31.87
N CYS A 369 -30.83 -1.07 31.52
CA CYS A 369 -29.81 -1.37 30.50
C CYS A 369 -28.95 -2.58 30.91
N TYR A 370 -28.61 -2.68 32.19
CA TYR A 370 -27.86 -3.81 32.73
C TYR A 370 -28.70 -5.11 32.72
N ASP A 371 -29.98 -5.04 33.09
CA ASP A 371 -30.87 -6.21 33.13
C ASP A 371 -31.22 -6.79 31.74
N GLN A 372 -31.08 -5.99 30.68
CA GLN A 372 -31.24 -6.46 29.29
C GLN A 372 -30.05 -7.27 28.76
N LEU A 373 -28.93 -7.31 29.48
CA LEU A 373 -27.80 -8.15 29.13
C LEU A 373 -28.13 -9.61 29.46
N LYS A 374 -28.25 -10.44 28.42
CA LYS A 374 -28.41 -11.89 28.57
C LYS A 374 -27.11 -12.57 28.98
#